data_AF-A0A2S5G8X0-F1
#
_entry.id   AF-A0A2S5G8X0-F1
#
_cell.length_a   1.000
_cell.length_b   1.000
_cell.length_c   1.000
_cell.angle_alpha   90.00
_cell.angle_beta   90.00
_cell.angle_gamma   90.00
#
_symmetry.space_group_name_H-M   'P 1'
#
loop_
_entity.id
_entity.type
_entity.pdbx_description
1 polymer ?
#
loop_
_entity_poly.entity_id
_entity_poly.type
_entity_poly.pdbx_seq_one_letter_code
_entity_poly.pdbx_strand_id
1 'polypeptide(L)'
;MQKYYLCINLLLLDNKAVLTMLNELIFLFFPSIVASFIVFLAWRKDLRILPILLWVFVSTILLTVFFIESIYPDSSIPASALYVGLMLTILMGFIFNRKISRSSSSAEFKALYEVNPSAILLISHTGEIKEANPAAHTLFDKEALVKLNFNKFLPEKSRLNFNALFKAHGKIPQTEASLTTAEGTEKFIMIEGSMLTKKQFVLFITDLTSVKENEERLRQLAFEDPLTELANRRAFYEHTEKEMAQYEHVAVVIVDLDDFKQVNDRYGHQIGDAYLVHTAGILKASVIQDGLVSRPGGDEFYLFLPYTLESEIEQYLEALLIQLQLQPFLLNGLEVPISASIGVSFSMQHGKDVEALVLKADRAMYKVKGEGKNGYFVYDELAFEGVEPSNDKEAGELFPL
;
A
#
# COMPACT_ATOMS: atom_id res chain seq x y z
N MET A 1 84.45 -52.96 -45.32
CA MET A 1 83.05 -53.32 -45.63
C MET A 1 82.24 -53.66 -44.37
N GLN A 2 82.64 -54.63 -43.54
CA GLN A 2 81.87 -55.01 -42.33
C GLN A 2 81.73 -53.92 -41.24
N LYS A 3 82.77 -53.10 -40.97
CA LYS A 3 82.67 -51.99 -40.00
C LYS A 3 81.74 -50.85 -40.45
N TYR A 4 81.63 -50.61 -41.75
CA TYR A 4 80.72 -49.59 -42.30
C TYR A 4 79.25 -50.02 -42.23
N TYR A 5 78.97 -51.32 -42.43
CA TYR A 5 77.62 -51.87 -42.28
C TYR A 5 77.12 -51.80 -40.83
N LEU A 6 78.01 -52.00 -39.85
CA LEU A 6 77.68 -51.90 -38.43
C LEU A 6 77.36 -50.45 -38.00
N CYS A 7 78.13 -49.47 -38.48
CA CYS A 7 77.87 -48.05 -38.19
C CYS A 7 76.57 -47.54 -38.84
N ILE A 8 76.25 -47.97 -40.06
CA ILE A 8 74.99 -47.59 -40.73
C ILE A 8 73.77 -48.23 -40.05
N ASN A 9 73.87 -49.50 -39.62
CA ASN A 9 72.80 -50.15 -38.85
C ASN A 9 72.63 -49.51 -37.46
N LEU A 10 73.71 -49.11 -36.78
CA LEU A 10 73.65 -48.38 -35.51
C LEU A 10 73.00 -47.00 -35.67
N LEU A 11 73.32 -46.24 -36.73
CA LEU A 11 72.68 -44.94 -37.00
C LEU A 11 71.19 -45.06 -37.37
N LEU A 12 70.80 -46.14 -38.08
CA LEU A 12 69.41 -46.42 -38.43
C LEU A 12 68.59 -46.94 -37.23
N LEU A 13 69.22 -47.68 -36.32
CA LEU A 13 68.61 -48.13 -35.05
C LEU A 13 68.33 -46.95 -34.12
N ASP A 14 69.28 -46.02 -34.01
CA ASP A 14 69.17 -44.84 -33.15
C ASP A 14 68.07 -43.89 -33.66
N ASN A 15 68.01 -43.65 -34.98
CA ASN A 15 66.92 -42.87 -35.57
C ASN A 15 65.55 -43.54 -35.44
N LYS A 16 65.47 -44.88 -35.55
CA LYS A 16 64.20 -45.59 -35.31
C LYS A 16 63.78 -45.49 -33.84
N ALA A 17 64.70 -45.67 -32.89
CA ALA A 17 64.40 -45.53 -31.46
C ALA A 17 63.94 -44.11 -31.10
N VAL A 18 64.59 -43.09 -31.65
CA VAL A 18 64.19 -41.68 -31.49
C VAL A 18 62.81 -41.41 -32.13
N LEU A 19 62.53 -41.98 -33.31
CA LEU A 19 61.22 -41.84 -33.96
C LEU A 19 60.11 -42.57 -33.19
N THR A 20 60.41 -43.73 -32.61
CA THR A 20 59.49 -44.47 -31.74
C THR A 20 59.23 -43.69 -30.45
N MET A 21 60.28 -43.15 -29.80
CA MET A 21 60.12 -42.27 -28.64
C MET A 21 59.31 -41.02 -28.95
N LEU A 22 59.54 -40.37 -30.09
CA LEU A 22 58.77 -39.20 -30.52
C LEU A 22 57.31 -39.55 -30.80
N ASN A 23 57.04 -40.68 -31.46
CA ASN A 23 55.68 -41.17 -31.68
C ASN A 23 54.98 -41.51 -30.36
N GLU A 24 55.68 -42.14 -29.43
CA GLU A 24 55.14 -42.42 -28.09
C GLU A 24 54.87 -41.14 -27.30
N LEU A 25 55.76 -40.15 -27.38
CA LEU A 25 55.54 -38.83 -26.76
C LEU A 25 54.31 -38.14 -27.35
N ILE A 26 54.17 -38.17 -28.68
CA ILE A 26 53.01 -37.59 -29.36
C ILE A 26 51.74 -38.31 -28.93
N PHE A 27 51.72 -39.64 -28.90
CA PHE A 27 50.56 -40.40 -28.43
C PHE A 27 50.21 -40.13 -26.95
N LEU A 28 51.21 -39.87 -26.12
CA LEU A 28 51.02 -39.59 -24.70
C LEU A 28 50.44 -38.18 -24.44
N PHE A 29 50.90 -37.18 -25.20
CA PHE A 29 50.53 -35.79 -24.96
C PHE A 29 49.36 -35.30 -25.84
N PHE A 30 49.09 -35.94 -26.98
CA PHE A 30 48.03 -35.55 -27.90
C PHE A 30 46.62 -35.57 -27.28
N PRO A 31 46.21 -36.59 -26.50
CA PRO A 31 44.90 -36.59 -25.84
C PRO A 31 44.74 -35.43 -24.84
N SER A 32 45.80 -35.10 -24.09
CA SER A 32 45.81 -34.02 -23.11
C SER A 32 45.73 -32.62 -23.75
N ILE A 33 46.38 -32.44 -24.91
CA ILE A 33 46.31 -31.21 -25.71
C ILE A 33 44.91 -31.07 -26.31
N VAL A 34 44.34 -32.13 -26.87
CA VAL A 34 42.99 -32.13 -27.44
C VAL A 34 41.94 -31.89 -26.36
N ALA A 35 42.06 -32.52 -25.19
CA ALA A 35 41.17 -32.28 -24.06
C ALA A 35 41.24 -30.82 -23.58
N SER A 36 42.45 -30.26 -23.47
CA SER A 36 42.65 -28.85 -23.10
C SER A 36 42.09 -27.88 -24.14
N PHE A 37 42.17 -28.21 -25.43
CA PHE A 37 41.57 -27.43 -26.52
C PHE A 37 40.05 -27.51 -26.53
N ILE A 38 39.45 -28.67 -26.25
CA ILE A 38 37.99 -28.85 -26.10
C ILE A 38 37.48 -28.07 -24.88
N VAL A 39 38.20 -28.12 -23.75
CA VAL A 39 37.90 -27.31 -22.55
C VAL A 39 37.95 -25.82 -22.88
N PHE A 40 38.97 -25.37 -23.63
CA PHE A 40 39.10 -23.98 -24.06
C PHE A 40 37.95 -23.54 -24.98
N LEU A 41 37.52 -24.39 -25.92
CA LEU A 41 36.40 -24.11 -26.81
C LEU A 41 35.05 -24.09 -26.06
N ALA A 42 34.86 -24.98 -25.07
CA ALA A 42 33.63 -25.08 -24.30
C ALA A 42 33.49 -23.99 -23.21
N TRP A 43 34.61 -23.50 -22.66
CA TRP A 43 34.68 -22.35 -21.73
C TRP A 43 33.99 -21.10 -22.30
N ARG A 44 33.91 -20.99 -23.63
CA ARG A 44 33.38 -19.81 -24.31
C ARG A 44 31.84 -19.77 -24.42
N LYS A 45 31.12 -20.85 -24.12
CA LYS A 45 29.67 -20.93 -24.41
C LYS A 45 28.74 -21.34 -23.26
N ASP A 46 29.15 -22.16 -22.28
CA ASP A 46 28.22 -22.54 -21.19
C ASP A 46 28.95 -23.05 -19.94
N LEU A 47 28.62 -22.51 -18.76
CA LEU A 47 29.21 -22.85 -17.46
C LEU A 47 28.71 -24.20 -16.90
N ARG A 48 27.61 -24.76 -17.44
CA ARG A 48 27.01 -26.02 -16.95
C ARG A 48 27.75 -27.29 -17.37
N ILE A 49 28.56 -27.22 -18.43
CA ILE A 49 29.30 -28.38 -18.99
C ILE A 49 30.65 -28.57 -18.26
N LEU A 50 31.05 -27.62 -17.42
CA LEU A 50 32.35 -27.57 -16.77
C LEU A 50 32.67 -28.73 -15.80
N PRO A 51 31.75 -29.27 -14.96
CA PRO A 51 32.07 -30.44 -14.13
C PRO A 51 32.34 -31.69 -14.97
N ILE A 52 31.68 -31.82 -16.12
CA ILE A 52 31.92 -32.92 -17.07
C ILE A 52 33.31 -32.77 -17.68
N LEU A 53 33.70 -31.54 -18.06
CA LEU A 53 35.02 -31.24 -18.61
C LEU A 53 36.15 -31.44 -17.59
N LEU A 54 35.93 -31.06 -16.32
CA LEU A 54 36.86 -31.33 -15.22
C LEU A 54 37.01 -32.84 -15.00
N TRP A 55 35.91 -33.59 -15.04
CA TRP A 55 35.93 -35.05 -14.92
C TRP A 55 36.67 -35.71 -16.08
N VAL A 56 36.44 -35.26 -17.32
CA VAL A 56 37.19 -35.71 -18.51
C VAL A 56 38.67 -35.39 -18.36
N PHE A 57 39.03 -34.20 -17.88
CA PHE A 57 40.44 -33.81 -17.68
C PHE A 57 41.14 -34.66 -16.62
N VAL A 58 40.51 -34.85 -15.46
CA VAL A 58 41.01 -35.73 -14.39
C VAL A 58 41.13 -37.18 -14.86
N SER A 59 40.10 -37.67 -15.56
CA SER A 59 40.11 -39.02 -16.15
C SER A 59 41.22 -39.19 -17.17
N THR A 60 41.48 -38.17 -18.00
CA THR A 60 42.56 -38.17 -18.98
C THR A 60 43.92 -38.25 -18.29
N ILE A 61 44.16 -37.45 -17.25
CA ILE A 61 45.41 -37.50 -16.46
C ILE A 61 45.61 -38.88 -15.84
N LEU A 62 44.56 -39.45 -15.21
CA LEU A 62 44.63 -40.79 -14.61
C LEU A 62 44.93 -41.87 -15.66
N LEU A 63 44.29 -41.80 -16.83
CA LEU A 63 44.56 -42.69 -17.96
C LEU A 63 45.99 -42.54 -18.46
N THR A 64 46.51 -41.31 -18.53
CA THR A 64 47.89 -41.05 -18.97
C THR A 64 48.87 -41.66 -17.98
N VAL A 65 48.64 -41.51 -16.67
CA VAL A 65 49.47 -42.13 -15.62
C VAL A 65 49.42 -43.66 -15.72
N PHE A 66 48.23 -44.25 -15.89
CA PHE A 66 48.06 -45.70 -16.05
C PHE A 66 48.80 -46.25 -17.27
N PHE A 67 48.73 -45.55 -18.41
CA PHE A 67 49.46 -45.97 -19.62
C PHE A 67 50.98 -45.84 -19.47
N ILE A 68 51.48 -44.79 -18.80
CA ILE A 68 52.91 -44.64 -18.52
C ILE A 68 53.41 -45.80 -17.65
N GLU A 69 52.66 -46.16 -16.62
CA GLU A 69 53.00 -47.28 -15.72
C GLU A 69 52.95 -48.64 -16.45
N SER A 70 52.01 -48.82 -17.39
CA SER A 70 51.91 -50.03 -18.20
C SER A 70 53.00 -50.15 -19.27
N ILE A 71 53.50 -49.04 -19.83
CA ILE A 71 54.51 -49.05 -20.91
C ILE A 71 55.94 -49.02 -20.32
N TYR A 72 56.13 -48.33 -19.18
CA TYR A 72 57.42 -48.16 -18.52
C TYR A 72 57.38 -48.61 -17.04
N PRO A 73 57.21 -49.91 -16.77
CA PRO A 73 56.96 -50.44 -15.43
C PRO A 73 58.13 -50.25 -14.44
N ASP A 74 59.35 -50.05 -14.93
CA ASP A 74 60.55 -49.85 -14.10
C ASP A 74 60.95 -48.36 -13.93
N SER A 75 60.17 -47.42 -14.47
CA SER A 75 60.43 -45.98 -14.33
C SER A 75 59.58 -45.39 -13.20
N SER A 76 60.22 -44.87 -12.15
CA SER A 76 59.51 -44.18 -11.08
C SER A 76 58.97 -42.85 -11.61
N ILE A 77 57.65 -42.79 -11.83
CA ILE A 77 56.97 -41.52 -12.12
C ILE A 77 57.32 -40.55 -10.96
N PRO A 78 57.92 -39.38 -11.21
CA PRO A 78 58.26 -38.45 -10.14
C PRO A 78 56.98 -38.04 -9.42
N ALA A 79 56.86 -38.39 -8.15
CA ALA A 79 55.68 -38.05 -7.34
C ALA A 79 55.34 -36.56 -7.38
N SER A 80 56.33 -35.70 -7.65
CA SER A 80 56.17 -34.26 -7.88
C SER A 80 55.17 -33.90 -8.96
N ALA A 81 55.06 -34.66 -10.05
CA ALA A 81 54.12 -34.38 -11.13
C ALA A 81 52.65 -34.58 -10.68
N LEU A 82 52.39 -35.61 -9.88
CA LEU A 82 51.08 -35.87 -9.27
C LEU A 82 50.69 -34.77 -8.27
N TYR A 83 51.63 -34.32 -7.44
CA TYR A 83 51.38 -33.24 -6.48
C TYR A 83 51.08 -31.90 -7.17
N VAL A 84 51.77 -31.57 -8.26
CA VAL A 84 51.53 -30.33 -9.02
C VAL A 84 50.14 -30.34 -9.67
N GLY A 85 49.72 -31.48 -10.25
CA GLY A 85 48.37 -31.62 -10.82
C GLY A 85 47.26 -31.50 -9.77
N LEU A 86 47.44 -32.13 -8.60
CA LEU A 86 46.49 -32.00 -7.48
C LEU A 86 46.41 -30.55 -6.96
N MET A 87 47.56 -29.87 -6.85
CA MET A 87 47.60 -28.49 -6.36
C MET A 87 46.90 -27.52 -7.33
N LEU A 88 47.11 -27.69 -8.63
CA LEU A 88 46.48 -26.86 -9.66
C LEU A 88 44.96 -27.06 -9.74
N THR A 89 44.46 -28.30 -9.57
CA THR A 89 43.02 -28.59 -9.57
C THR A 89 42.32 -27.99 -8.35
N ILE A 90 42.94 -28.09 -7.15
CA ILE A 90 42.42 -27.46 -5.93
C ILE A 90 42.40 -25.93 -6.07
N LEU A 91 43.48 -25.34 -6.60
CA LEU A 91 43.57 -23.88 -6.79
C LEU A 91 42.53 -23.36 -7.79
N MET A 92 42.32 -24.07 -8.90
CA MET A 92 41.29 -23.75 -9.89
C MET A 92 39.88 -23.83 -9.28
N GLY A 93 39.59 -24.87 -8.50
CA GLY A 93 38.32 -24.99 -7.78
C GLY A 93 38.06 -23.82 -6.83
N PHE A 94 39.09 -23.37 -6.11
CA PHE A 94 38.99 -22.26 -5.17
C PHE A 94 38.73 -20.90 -5.84
N ILE A 95 39.49 -20.59 -6.91
CA ILE A 95 39.31 -19.34 -7.68
C ILE A 95 37.92 -19.30 -8.32
N PHE A 96 37.43 -20.45 -8.78
CA PHE A 96 36.18 -20.55 -9.51
C PHE A 96 34.94 -20.42 -8.61
N ASN A 97 34.93 -21.11 -7.46
CA ASN A 97 33.81 -21.03 -6.50
C ASN A 97 33.61 -19.57 -5.99
N ARG A 98 34.72 -18.83 -5.85
CA ARG A 98 34.71 -17.42 -5.43
C ARG A 98 34.11 -16.48 -6.49
N LYS A 99 34.13 -16.84 -7.78
CA LYS A 99 33.66 -16.00 -8.89
C LYS A 99 32.20 -16.26 -9.28
N ILE A 100 31.74 -17.52 -9.22
CA ILE A 100 30.34 -17.90 -9.49
C ILE A 100 29.36 -17.22 -8.52
N SER A 101 29.65 -17.28 -7.20
CA SER A 101 28.76 -16.74 -6.16
C SER A 101 28.52 -15.23 -6.30
N ARG A 102 29.48 -14.46 -6.83
CA ARG A 102 29.33 -13.00 -7.00
C ARG A 102 28.48 -12.59 -8.20
N SER A 103 28.46 -13.39 -9.27
CA SER A 103 27.83 -12.98 -10.53
C SER A 103 26.32 -13.18 -10.56
N SER A 104 25.81 -14.30 -10.02
CA SER A 104 24.37 -14.60 -10.05
C SER A 104 23.58 -13.77 -9.04
N SER A 105 24.11 -13.57 -7.82
CA SER A 105 23.43 -12.79 -6.77
C SER A 105 23.34 -11.29 -7.08
N SER A 106 24.25 -10.75 -7.89
CA SER A 106 24.22 -9.31 -8.22
C SER A 106 23.14 -8.95 -9.22
N ALA A 107 22.83 -9.83 -10.19
CA ALA A 107 21.83 -9.57 -11.22
C ALA A 107 20.41 -9.69 -10.64
N GLU A 108 20.16 -10.74 -9.85
CA GLU A 108 18.88 -10.96 -9.17
C GLU A 108 18.57 -9.86 -8.15
N PHE A 109 19.55 -9.47 -7.34
CA PHE A 109 19.40 -8.34 -6.41
C PHE A 109 19.08 -7.04 -7.14
N LYS A 110 19.77 -6.75 -8.26
CA LYS A 110 19.53 -5.55 -9.05
C LYS A 110 18.11 -5.52 -9.61
N ALA A 111 17.60 -6.65 -10.12
CA ALA A 111 16.23 -6.74 -10.61
C ALA A 111 15.20 -6.50 -9.49
N LEU A 112 15.37 -7.12 -8.32
CA LEU A 112 14.50 -6.90 -7.17
C LEU A 112 14.56 -5.45 -6.68
N TYR A 113 15.72 -4.81 -6.71
CA TYR A 113 15.90 -3.42 -6.33
C TYR A 113 15.20 -2.45 -7.30
N GLU A 114 15.33 -2.68 -8.61
CA GLU A 114 14.77 -1.81 -9.65
C GLU A 114 13.24 -1.94 -9.79
N VAL A 115 12.69 -3.14 -9.61
CA VAL A 115 11.25 -3.42 -9.77
C VAL A 115 10.46 -3.23 -8.47
N ASN A 116 11.13 -3.04 -7.32
CA ASN A 116 10.43 -2.88 -6.05
C ASN A 116 9.51 -1.65 -6.06
N PRO A 117 8.20 -1.80 -5.78
CA PRO A 117 7.28 -0.66 -5.71
C PRO A 117 7.53 0.24 -4.50
N SER A 118 8.10 -0.28 -3.41
CA SER A 118 8.50 0.52 -2.26
C SER A 118 9.81 1.25 -2.54
N ALA A 119 9.91 2.48 -2.04
CA ALA A 119 11.13 3.26 -2.11
C ALA A 119 12.18 2.65 -1.17
N ILE A 120 13.33 2.27 -1.72
CA ILE A 120 14.45 1.71 -0.98
C ILE A 120 15.57 2.74 -0.95
N LEU A 121 15.97 3.16 0.25
CA LEU A 121 17.09 4.07 0.46
C LEU A 121 18.21 3.38 1.25
N LEU A 122 19.43 3.48 0.75
CA LEU A 122 20.61 3.16 1.54
C LEU A 122 21.16 4.44 2.14
N ILE A 123 21.16 4.56 3.47
CA ILE A 123 21.61 5.77 4.15
C ILE A 123 22.84 5.53 5.03
N SER A 124 23.62 6.58 5.25
CA SER A 124 24.74 6.59 6.19
C SER A 124 24.29 6.80 7.65
N HIS A 125 25.23 6.68 8.58
CA HIS A 125 25.04 7.04 10.00
C HIS A 125 24.65 8.50 10.28
N THR A 126 24.91 9.40 9.34
CA THR A 126 24.47 10.79 9.43
C THR A 126 23.10 11.02 8.77
N GLY A 127 22.48 10.00 8.16
CA GLY A 127 21.24 10.12 7.40
C GLY A 127 21.42 10.56 5.94
N GLU A 128 22.66 10.55 5.43
CA GLU A 128 22.97 10.87 4.03
C GLU A 128 22.59 9.70 3.12
N ILE A 129 21.81 9.97 2.07
CA ILE A 129 21.38 8.99 1.06
C ILE A 129 22.56 8.65 0.17
N LYS A 130 22.95 7.38 0.15
CA LYS A 130 24.00 6.83 -0.71
C LYS A 130 23.45 6.24 -2.00
N GLU A 131 22.33 5.53 -1.90
CA GLU A 131 21.67 4.88 -3.03
C GLU A 131 20.16 4.97 -2.85
N ALA A 132 19.44 5.05 -3.96
CA ALA A 132 17.99 5.16 -4.02
C ALA A 132 17.49 4.36 -5.24
N ASN A 133 16.45 3.55 -5.06
CA ASN A 133 15.86 2.80 -6.17
C ASN A 133 14.93 3.72 -7.00
N PRO A 134 14.48 3.27 -8.19
CA PRO A 134 13.58 4.06 -9.03
C PRO A 134 12.31 4.54 -8.29
N ALA A 135 11.70 3.68 -7.47
CA ALA A 135 10.52 4.05 -6.68
C ALA A 135 10.78 5.20 -5.70
N ALA A 136 11.99 5.31 -5.13
CA ALA A 136 12.36 6.45 -4.31
C ALA A 136 12.43 7.75 -5.11
N HIS A 137 12.91 7.72 -6.35
CA HIS A 137 12.93 8.93 -7.18
C HIS A 137 11.51 9.44 -7.48
N THR A 138 10.58 8.52 -7.73
CA THR A 138 9.15 8.83 -7.91
C THR A 138 8.50 9.32 -6.61
N LEU A 139 8.77 8.68 -5.47
CA LEU A 139 8.14 9.06 -4.20
C LEU A 139 8.50 10.49 -3.78
N PHE A 140 9.77 10.86 -3.93
CA PHE A 140 10.29 12.17 -3.50
C PHE A 140 10.19 13.25 -4.58
N ASP A 141 9.70 12.89 -5.77
CA ASP A 141 9.64 13.74 -6.98
C ASP A 141 11.01 14.41 -7.27
N LYS A 142 12.08 13.59 -7.22
CA LYS A 142 13.45 14.09 -7.35
C LYS A 142 14.43 13.05 -7.90
N GLU A 143 15.10 13.39 -9.00
CA GLU A 143 16.16 12.55 -9.58
C GLU A 143 17.47 12.58 -8.75
N ALA A 144 17.86 13.75 -8.24
CA ALA A 144 19.11 13.90 -7.47
C ALA A 144 18.91 13.71 -5.96
N LEU A 145 18.65 12.47 -5.53
CA LEU A 145 18.50 12.12 -4.10
C LEU A 145 19.83 11.82 -3.39
N VAL A 146 20.82 11.32 -4.12
CA VAL A 146 22.12 10.91 -3.55
C VAL A 146 22.85 12.12 -2.97
N LYS A 147 23.49 11.94 -1.81
CA LYS A 147 24.13 12.95 -0.96
C LYS A 147 23.19 13.90 -0.20
N LEU A 148 21.88 13.81 -0.41
CA LEU A 148 20.93 14.55 0.42
C LEU A 148 20.73 13.85 1.76
N ASN A 149 20.34 14.63 2.76
CA ASN A 149 20.01 14.09 4.08
C ASN A 149 18.51 13.78 4.14
N PHE A 150 18.15 12.53 4.46
CA PHE A 150 16.76 12.08 4.50
C PHE A 150 15.91 12.88 5.52
N ASN A 151 16.48 13.30 6.66
CA ASN A 151 15.75 14.10 7.66
C ASN A 151 15.30 15.49 7.15
N LYS A 152 15.77 15.94 5.99
CA LYS A 152 15.28 17.18 5.36
C LYS A 152 13.86 17.04 4.80
N PHE A 153 13.45 15.83 4.45
CA PHE A 153 12.13 15.55 3.90
C PHE A 153 11.10 15.19 4.97
N LEU A 154 11.54 15.06 6.23
CA LEU A 154 10.67 14.78 7.37
C LEU A 154 10.38 16.06 8.16
N PRO A 155 9.16 16.21 8.71
CA PRO A 155 8.82 17.23 9.69
C PRO A 155 9.77 17.17 10.89
N GLU A 156 10.03 18.32 11.53
CA GLU A 156 11.00 18.41 12.63
C GLU A 156 10.72 17.42 13.77
N LYS A 157 9.45 17.23 14.12
CA LYS A 157 8.99 16.28 15.15
C LYS A 157 9.22 14.82 14.78
N SER A 158 9.28 14.50 13.49
CA SER A 158 9.39 13.13 12.97
C SER A 158 10.81 12.78 12.52
N ARG A 159 11.78 13.70 12.69
CA ARG A 159 13.18 13.46 12.31
C ARG A 159 13.78 12.32 13.12
N LEU A 160 14.43 11.40 12.43
CA LEU A 160 15.05 10.23 13.03
C LEU A 160 16.48 10.54 13.47
N ASN A 161 16.83 10.18 14.71
CA ASN A 161 18.21 10.25 15.19
C ASN A 161 18.97 8.97 14.79
N PHE A 162 19.45 8.94 13.55
CA PHE A 162 20.18 7.79 13.01
C PHE A 162 21.41 7.42 13.86
N ASN A 163 22.12 8.40 14.43
CA ASN A 163 23.27 8.13 15.30
C ASN A 163 22.88 7.35 16.57
N ALA A 164 21.74 7.67 17.18
CA ALA A 164 21.23 6.94 18.34
C ALA A 164 20.79 5.52 17.95
N LEU A 165 20.09 5.37 16.81
CA LEU A 165 19.65 4.08 16.27
C LEU A 165 20.83 3.16 15.91
N PHE A 166 21.92 3.71 15.35
CA PHE A 166 23.16 2.98 15.06
C PHE A 166 23.85 2.49 16.33
N LYS A 167 23.94 3.33 17.37
CA LYS A 167 24.54 2.94 18.66
C LYS A 167 23.77 1.80 19.33
N ALA A 168 22.45 1.82 19.20
CA ALA A 168 21.57 0.76 19.68
C ALA A 168 21.62 -0.53 18.84
N HIS A 169 22.33 -0.55 17.70
CA HIS A 169 22.30 -1.64 16.70
C HIS A 169 20.86 -2.04 16.33
N GLY A 170 19.96 -1.06 16.34
CA GLY A 170 18.52 -1.29 16.34
C GLY A 170 17.94 -1.48 14.95
N LYS A 171 16.71 -1.96 14.92
CA LYS A 171 15.81 -1.81 13.77
C LYS A 171 15.03 -0.51 13.93
N ILE A 172 14.70 0.13 12.82
CA ILE A 172 13.70 1.19 12.79
C ILE A 172 12.35 0.47 12.71
N PRO A 173 11.52 0.54 13.77
CA PRO A 173 10.21 -0.06 13.72
C PRO A 173 9.37 0.62 12.65
N GLN A 174 8.38 -0.11 12.13
CA GLN A 174 7.39 0.42 11.21
C GLN A 174 6.72 1.63 11.85
N THR A 175 7.01 2.80 11.31
CA THR A 175 6.56 4.09 11.85
C THR A 175 5.92 4.90 10.74
N GLU A 176 4.71 5.39 11.00
CA GLU A 176 4.04 6.34 10.10
C GLU A 176 4.62 7.74 10.29
N ALA A 177 4.87 8.43 9.18
CA ALA A 177 5.30 9.81 9.15
C ALA A 177 4.71 10.51 7.93
N SER A 178 4.71 11.84 7.92
CA SER A 178 4.53 12.59 6.68
C SER A 178 5.88 12.95 6.06
N LEU A 179 5.90 13.00 4.74
CA LEU A 179 7.04 13.34 3.91
C LEU A 179 6.66 14.56 3.08
N THR A 180 7.49 15.58 3.08
CA THR A 180 7.36 16.69 2.12
C THR A 180 8.26 16.42 0.93
N THR A 181 7.68 16.33 -0.27
CA THR A 181 8.42 16.16 -1.52
C THR A 181 9.24 17.41 -1.87
N ALA A 182 10.08 17.32 -2.91
CA ALA A 182 10.84 18.47 -3.39
C ALA A 182 9.94 19.62 -3.92
N GLU A 183 8.73 19.30 -4.36
CA GLU A 183 7.74 20.25 -4.88
C GLU A 183 6.83 20.82 -3.77
N GLY A 184 7.00 20.38 -2.52
CA GLY A 184 6.22 20.85 -1.38
C GLY A 184 4.92 20.08 -1.14
N THR A 185 4.65 19.00 -1.90
CA THR A 185 3.49 18.13 -1.65
C THR A 185 3.74 17.27 -0.41
N GLU A 186 2.73 17.13 0.45
CA GLU A 186 2.78 16.24 1.61
C GLU A 186 2.27 14.86 1.21
N LYS A 187 3.05 13.82 1.53
CA LYS A 187 2.70 12.42 1.33
C LYS A 187 2.73 11.70 2.67
N PHE A 188 1.77 10.79 2.89
CA PHE A 188 1.79 9.90 4.04
C PHE A 188 2.69 8.72 3.73
N ILE A 189 3.65 8.44 4.60
CA ILE A 189 4.61 7.37 4.38
C ILE A 189 4.74 6.46 5.60
N MET A 190 5.10 5.22 5.33
CA MET A 190 5.50 4.26 6.32
C MET A 190 6.98 3.96 6.16
N ILE A 191 7.74 4.20 7.22
CA ILE A 191 9.18 3.99 7.25
C ILE A 191 9.47 2.77 8.09
N GLU A 192 10.21 1.84 7.53
CA GLU A 192 10.87 0.77 8.28
C GLU A 192 12.33 0.68 7.85
N GLY A 193 13.17 0.11 8.70
CA GLY A 193 14.59 0.04 8.36
C GLY A 193 15.38 -0.92 9.21
N SER A 194 16.48 -1.41 8.65
CA SER A 194 17.39 -2.30 9.34
C SER A 194 18.84 -2.01 8.99
N MET A 195 19.71 -2.26 9.96
CA MET A 195 21.13 -2.02 9.80
C MET A 195 21.71 -3.06 8.83
N LEU A 196 22.29 -2.58 7.72
CA LEU A 196 22.93 -3.45 6.72
C LEU A 196 24.41 -3.68 7.06
N THR A 197 25.11 -2.63 7.50
CA THR A 197 26.50 -2.69 7.96
C THR A 197 26.70 -1.77 9.16
N LYS A 198 27.85 -1.84 9.83
CA LYS A 198 28.20 -0.96 10.96
C LYS A 198 28.12 0.55 10.67
N LYS A 199 27.92 0.96 9.41
CA LYS A 199 27.83 2.37 8.99
C LYS A 199 26.67 2.66 8.02
N GLN A 200 25.78 1.71 7.75
CA GLN A 200 24.68 1.86 6.79
C GLN A 200 23.37 1.24 7.28
N PHE A 201 22.27 1.95 7.06
CA PHE A 201 20.90 1.45 7.17
C PHE A 201 20.33 1.29 5.76
N VAL A 202 19.50 0.28 5.59
CA VAL A 202 18.53 0.23 4.51
C VAL A 202 17.19 0.69 5.09
N LEU A 203 16.53 1.62 4.39
CA LEU A 203 15.17 2.06 4.68
C LEU A 203 14.25 1.56 3.57
N PHE A 204 13.10 1.04 3.96
CA PHE A 204 11.96 0.83 3.08
C PHE A 204 10.93 1.89 3.42
N ILE A 205 10.47 2.58 2.40
CA ILE A 205 9.48 3.64 2.50
C ILE A 205 8.33 3.29 1.58
N THR A 206 7.15 3.10 2.17
CA THR A 206 5.93 2.81 1.42
C THR A 206 5.04 4.05 1.45
N ASP A 207 4.54 4.44 0.28
CA ASP A 207 3.55 5.50 0.14
C ASP A 207 2.19 4.99 0.64
N LEU A 208 1.64 5.66 1.65
CA LEU A 208 0.32 5.40 2.19
C LEU A 208 -0.71 6.46 1.79
N THR A 209 -0.33 7.42 0.94
CA THR A 209 -1.20 8.56 0.58
C THR A 209 -2.50 8.07 -0.04
N SER A 210 -2.44 7.23 -1.07
CA SER A 210 -3.65 6.70 -1.71
C SER A 210 -4.48 5.82 -0.79
N VAL A 211 -3.85 5.14 0.19
CA VAL A 211 -4.56 4.32 1.17
C VAL A 211 -5.34 5.23 2.11
N LYS A 212 -4.71 6.25 2.68
CA LYS A 212 -5.37 7.21 3.58
C LYS A 212 -6.45 8.03 2.87
N GLU A 213 -6.20 8.46 1.64
CA GLU A 213 -7.21 9.16 0.82
C GLU A 213 -8.42 8.27 0.52
N ASN A 214 -8.19 6.99 0.21
CA ASN A 214 -9.29 6.04 0.00
C ASN A 214 -10.03 5.72 1.30
N GLU A 215 -9.33 5.56 2.42
CA GLU A 215 -9.95 5.36 3.72
C GLU A 215 -10.84 6.55 4.10
N GLU A 216 -10.35 7.78 3.93
CA GLU A 216 -11.13 8.98 4.20
C GLU A 216 -12.33 9.08 3.25
N ARG A 217 -12.13 8.81 1.95
CA ARG A 217 -13.23 8.78 0.98
C ARG A 217 -14.27 7.71 1.32
N LEU A 218 -13.84 6.52 1.71
CA LEU A 218 -14.74 5.44 2.13
C LEU A 218 -15.49 5.82 3.40
N ARG A 219 -14.83 6.51 4.33
CA ARG A 219 -15.46 7.04 5.54
C ARG A 219 -16.52 8.09 5.19
N GLN A 220 -16.21 9.05 4.33
CA GLN A 220 -17.17 10.03 3.83
C GLN A 220 -18.36 9.33 3.18
N LEU A 221 -18.15 8.37 2.28
CA LEU A 221 -19.24 7.62 1.65
C LEU A 221 -20.05 6.76 2.64
N ALA A 222 -19.43 6.28 3.71
CA ALA A 222 -20.11 5.46 4.72
C ALA A 222 -20.97 6.29 5.68
N PHE A 223 -20.62 7.56 5.91
CA PHE A 223 -21.22 8.37 6.98
C PHE A 223 -21.80 9.73 6.53
N GLU A 224 -21.59 10.15 5.29
CA GLU A 224 -22.08 11.43 4.77
C GLU A 224 -23.03 11.22 3.58
N ASP A 225 -24.00 12.13 3.44
CA ASP A 225 -24.86 12.24 2.28
C ASP A 225 -24.08 12.91 1.13
N PRO A 226 -23.94 12.27 -0.05
CA PRO A 226 -23.07 12.77 -1.12
C PRO A 226 -23.56 14.06 -1.78
N LEU A 227 -24.82 14.45 -1.55
CA LEU A 227 -25.37 15.71 -2.08
C LEU A 227 -25.14 16.88 -1.13
N THR A 228 -25.49 16.69 0.14
CA THR A 228 -25.52 17.78 1.14
C THR A 228 -24.31 17.84 2.05
N GLU A 229 -23.45 16.81 2.03
CA GLU A 229 -22.30 16.64 2.95
C GLU A 229 -22.71 16.68 4.45
N LEU A 230 -23.99 16.41 4.72
CA LEU A 230 -24.50 16.17 6.07
C LEU A 230 -24.26 14.72 6.46
N ALA A 231 -24.42 14.40 7.74
CA ALA A 231 -24.46 13.00 8.17
C ALA A 231 -25.53 12.24 7.39
N ASN A 232 -25.25 11.02 6.96
CA ASN A 232 -26.27 10.16 6.36
C ASN A 232 -27.09 9.45 7.46
N ARG A 233 -28.03 8.61 7.02
CA ARG A 233 -28.87 7.81 7.94
C ARG A 233 -28.03 7.01 8.94
N ARG A 234 -27.01 6.29 8.47
CA ARG A 234 -26.18 5.44 9.35
C ARG A 234 -25.47 6.28 10.41
N ALA A 235 -24.85 7.39 10.00
CA ALA A 235 -24.17 8.31 10.91
C ALA A 235 -25.11 8.89 11.97
N PHE A 236 -26.35 9.23 11.59
CA PHE A 236 -27.34 9.75 12.53
C PHE A 236 -27.67 8.76 13.65
N TYR A 237 -27.95 7.50 13.29
CA TYR A 237 -28.30 6.46 14.27
C TYR A 237 -27.11 6.14 15.17
N GLU A 238 -25.92 5.89 14.60
CA GLU A 238 -24.72 5.58 15.39
C GLU A 238 -24.34 6.74 16.34
N HIS A 239 -24.43 7.98 15.87
CA HIS A 239 -24.17 9.15 16.69
C HIS A 239 -25.21 9.28 17.81
N THR A 240 -26.49 9.20 17.48
CA THR A 240 -27.57 9.39 18.46
C THR A 240 -27.55 8.30 19.53
N GLU A 241 -27.34 7.03 19.17
CA GLU A 241 -27.21 5.93 20.14
C GLU A 241 -26.04 6.18 21.10
N LYS A 242 -24.89 6.61 20.56
CA LYS A 242 -23.69 6.90 21.35
C LYS A 242 -23.91 8.09 22.28
N GLU A 243 -24.53 9.15 21.80
CA GLU A 243 -24.72 10.38 22.58
C GLU A 243 -25.87 10.26 23.59
N MET A 244 -26.89 9.43 23.35
CA MET A 244 -27.91 9.09 24.36
C MET A 244 -27.35 8.34 25.57
N ALA A 245 -26.13 7.79 25.49
CA ALA A 245 -25.41 7.28 26.65
C ALA A 245 -24.72 8.37 27.49
N GLN A 246 -24.50 9.56 26.90
CA GLN A 246 -23.82 10.70 27.54
C GLN A 246 -24.81 11.77 28.01
N TYR A 247 -25.83 12.06 27.19
CA TYR A 247 -26.86 13.05 27.46
C TYR A 247 -28.14 12.37 27.93
N GLU A 248 -28.68 12.82 29.06
CA GLU A 248 -29.96 12.33 29.60
C GLU A 248 -31.17 12.89 28.82
N HIS A 249 -31.05 14.13 28.36
CA HIS A 249 -32.10 14.90 27.69
C HIS A 249 -31.73 15.15 26.23
N VAL A 250 -32.39 14.43 25.31
CA VAL A 250 -32.14 14.48 23.87
C VAL A 250 -33.46 14.62 23.13
N ALA A 251 -33.51 15.56 22.18
CA ALA A 251 -34.60 15.69 21.23
C ALA A 251 -34.18 15.14 19.87
N VAL A 252 -35.07 14.35 19.25
CA VAL A 252 -34.98 13.96 17.84
C VAL A 252 -36.01 14.78 17.08
N VAL A 253 -35.55 15.50 16.07
CA VAL A 253 -36.38 16.37 15.23
C VAL A 253 -36.30 15.85 13.80
N ILE A 254 -37.45 15.64 13.17
CA ILE A 254 -37.58 15.29 11.76
C ILE A 254 -38.16 16.48 11.02
N VAL A 255 -37.50 16.90 9.95
CA VAL A 255 -37.88 18.00 9.08
C VAL A 255 -38.10 17.44 7.68
N ASP A 256 -39.28 17.62 7.12
CA ASP A 256 -39.60 17.25 5.73
C ASP A 256 -39.99 18.49 4.94
N LEU A 257 -39.37 18.67 3.77
CA LEU A 257 -39.63 19.85 2.93
C LEU A 257 -40.95 19.70 2.20
N ASP A 258 -41.87 20.60 2.51
CA ASP A 258 -43.22 20.57 1.95
C ASP A 258 -43.18 20.79 0.44
N ASP A 259 -43.89 19.92 -0.29
CA ASP A 259 -44.06 20.05 -1.74
C ASP A 259 -42.74 20.05 -2.54
N PHE A 260 -41.66 19.47 -1.99
CA PHE A 260 -40.37 19.36 -2.70
C PHE A 260 -40.49 18.67 -4.07
N LYS A 261 -41.39 17.68 -4.20
CA LYS A 261 -41.72 17.07 -5.49
C LYS A 261 -42.20 18.11 -6.51
N GLN A 262 -42.99 19.11 -6.11
CA GLN A 262 -43.43 20.18 -7.01
C GLN A 262 -42.26 21.09 -7.43
N VAL A 263 -41.27 21.30 -6.56
CA VAL A 263 -40.03 22.01 -6.90
C VAL A 263 -39.27 21.24 -7.99
N ASN A 264 -39.12 19.92 -7.84
CA ASN A 264 -38.49 19.06 -8.85
C ASN A 264 -39.27 19.06 -10.17
N ASP A 265 -40.59 18.88 -10.12
CA ASP A 265 -41.43 18.80 -11.32
C ASP A 265 -41.44 20.14 -12.09
N ARG A 266 -41.33 21.26 -11.38
CA ARG A 266 -41.38 22.61 -11.97
C ARG A 266 -40.03 23.12 -12.46
N TYR A 267 -38.95 22.86 -11.72
CA TYR A 267 -37.63 23.46 -11.99
C TYR A 267 -36.55 22.45 -12.39
N GLY A 268 -36.87 21.14 -12.32
CA GLY A 268 -35.96 20.05 -12.63
C GLY A 268 -35.11 19.60 -11.44
N HIS A 269 -34.65 18.34 -11.50
CA HIS A 269 -33.90 17.70 -10.42
C HIS A 269 -32.62 18.45 -10.02
N GLN A 270 -31.88 19.02 -10.97
CA GLN A 270 -30.67 19.80 -10.64
C GLN A 270 -30.97 21.01 -9.75
N ILE A 271 -32.14 21.62 -9.92
CA ILE A 271 -32.58 22.73 -9.07
C ILE A 271 -33.10 22.21 -7.73
N GLY A 272 -33.79 21.07 -7.71
CA GLY A 272 -34.16 20.41 -6.46
C GLY A 272 -32.94 20.03 -5.62
N ASP A 273 -31.88 19.53 -6.25
CA ASP A 273 -30.61 19.22 -5.59
C ASP A 273 -29.98 20.47 -4.97
N ALA A 274 -29.92 21.57 -5.72
CA ALA A 274 -29.44 22.86 -5.21
C ALA A 274 -30.32 23.41 -4.08
N TYR A 275 -31.63 23.21 -4.15
CA TYR A 275 -32.59 23.58 -3.12
C TYR A 275 -32.37 22.78 -1.82
N LEU A 276 -32.09 21.48 -1.92
CA LEU A 276 -31.71 20.63 -0.79
C LEU A 276 -30.40 21.09 -0.16
N VAL A 277 -29.37 21.37 -0.97
CA VAL A 277 -28.06 21.86 -0.48
C VAL A 277 -28.20 23.20 0.25
N HIS A 278 -29.01 24.11 -0.29
CA HIS A 278 -29.29 25.39 0.36
C HIS A 278 -29.99 25.19 1.70
N THR A 279 -31.02 24.34 1.74
CA THR A 279 -31.76 24.03 2.97
C THR A 279 -30.89 23.33 4.02
N ALA A 280 -30.02 22.41 3.59
CA ALA A 280 -29.03 21.76 4.43
C ALA A 280 -28.08 22.78 5.10
N GLY A 281 -27.67 23.82 4.36
CA GLY A 281 -26.87 24.92 4.89
C GLY A 281 -27.58 25.70 6.01
N ILE A 282 -28.89 25.97 5.85
CA ILE A 282 -29.71 26.63 6.87
C ILE A 282 -29.77 25.79 8.14
N LEU A 283 -30.10 24.50 8.00
CA LEU A 283 -30.20 23.57 9.13
C LEU A 283 -28.86 23.37 9.84
N LYS A 284 -27.77 23.24 9.09
CA LYS A 284 -26.41 23.11 9.66
C LYS A 284 -26.00 24.37 10.43
N ALA A 285 -26.42 25.55 9.98
CA ALA A 285 -26.12 26.80 10.65
C ALA A 285 -27.02 27.08 11.87
N SER A 286 -28.21 26.47 11.95
CA SER A 286 -29.11 26.64 13.09
C SER A 286 -28.69 25.78 14.29
N VAL A 287 -28.00 24.66 14.06
CA VAL A 287 -27.61 23.72 15.12
C VAL A 287 -26.32 24.17 15.84
N ILE A 288 -26.33 24.10 17.17
CA ILE A 288 -25.25 24.51 18.08
C ILE A 288 -24.24 23.35 18.25
N GLN A 289 -23.08 23.63 18.87
CA GLN A 289 -21.84 22.84 18.87
C GLN A 289 -21.93 21.33 19.22
N ASP A 290 -23.00 20.88 19.89
CA ASP A 290 -23.21 19.47 20.29
C ASP A 290 -24.36 18.79 19.54
N GLY A 291 -25.04 19.48 18.62
CA GLY A 291 -26.10 18.88 17.81
C GLY A 291 -25.58 18.29 16.50
N LEU A 292 -26.38 17.42 15.89
CA LEU A 292 -26.09 16.81 14.59
C LEU A 292 -27.24 17.09 13.62
N VAL A 293 -26.90 17.40 12.38
CA VAL A 293 -27.85 17.44 11.26
C VAL A 293 -27.49 16.32 10.29
N SER A 294 -28.51 15.58 9.87
CA SER A 294 -28.37 14.49 8.92
C SER A 294 -29.42 14.58 7.82
N ARG A 295 -29.09 14.03 6.65
CA ARG A 295 -30.04 13.77 5.57
C ARG A 295 -30.07 12.27 5.32
N PRO A 296 -31.07 11.54 5.85
CA PRO A 296 -31.22 10.11 5.59
C PRO A 296 -31.54 9.81 4.11
N GLY A 297 -32.21 10.73 3.42
CA GLY A 297 -32.52 10.64 1.99
C GLY A 297 -33.72 11.50 1.60
N GLY A 298 -33.94 11.70 0.30
CA GLY A 298 -35.10 12.44 -0.21
C GLY A 298 -35.11 13.92 0.22
N ASP A 299 -36.25 14.37 0.72
CA ASP A 299 -36.55 15.70 1.27
C ASP A 299 -36.58 15.74 2.80
N GLU A 300 -36.15 14.65 3.46
CA GLU A 300 -36.13 14.54 4.92
C GLU A 300 -34.75 14.87 5.51
N PHE A 301 -34.76 15.55 6.64
CA PHE A 301 -33.58 15.86 7.46
C PHE A 301 -33.86 15.51 8.92
N TYR A 302 -32.92 14.83 9.59
CA TYR A 302 -33.05 14.52 11.01
C TYR A 302 -32.01 15.31 11.81
N LEU A 303 -32.44 15.86 12.93
CA LEU A 303 -31.59 16.58 13.86
C LEU A 303 -31.58 15.89 15.22
N PHE A 304 -30.39 15.82 15.80
CA PHE A 304 -30.14 15.46 17.19
C PHE A 304 -29.82 16.73 17.96
N LEU A 305 -30.56 16.99 19.03
CA LEU A 305 -30.39 18.19 19.85
C LEU A 305 -30.37 17.81 21.34
N PRO A 306 -29.23 17.93 22.03
CA PRO A 306 -29.22 17.86 23.48
C PRO A 306 -29.90 19.10 24.06
N TYR A 307 -30.67 18.94 25.14
CA TYR A 307 -31.42 20.05 25.75
C TYR A 307 -31.35 20.00 27.29
N THR A 308 -31.66 21.13 27.94
CA THR A 308 -31.86 21.17 29.40
C THR A 308 -33.34 21.32 29.73
N LEU A 309 -34.07 22.13 28.97
CA LEU A 309 -35.51 22.35 29.09
C LEU A 309 -36.20 22.16 27.73
N GLU A 310 -37.35 21.50 27.70
CA GLU A 310 -38.09 21.27 26.45
C GLU A 310 -38.50 22.57 25.75
N SER A 311 -38.74 23.64 26.51
CA SER A 311 -39.01 24.98 25.97
C SER A 311 -37.87 25.54 25.13
N GLU A 312 -36.62 25.10 25.34
CA GLU A 312 -35.47 25.50 24.51
C GLU A 312 -35.60 24.91 23.10
N ILE A 313 -36.09 23.68 23.00
CA ILE A 313 -36.34 23.02 21.72
C ILE A 313 -37.52 23.67 21.02
N GLU A 314 -38.61 23.98 21.73
CA GLU A 314 -39.74 24.70 21.13
C GLU A 314 -39.33 26.08 20.57
N GLN A 315 -38.57 26.87 21.33
CA GLN A 315 -38.04 28.15 20.86
C GLN A 315 -37.11 27.98 19.66
N TYR A 316 -36.29 26.93 19.65
CA TYR A 316 -35.43 26.60 18.52
C TYR A 316 -36.26 26.28 17.26
N LEU A 317 -37.35 25.51 17.38
CA LEU A 317 -38.21 25.14 16.26
C LEU A 317 -38.94 26.36 15.68
N GLU A 318 -39.44 27.25 16.53
CA GLU A 318 -40.04 28.52 16.10
C GLU A 318 -39.03 29.36 15.32
N ALA A 319 -37.81 29.52 15.85
CA ALA A 319 -36.74 30.25 15.19
C ALA A 319 -36.33 29.59 13.86
N LEU A 320 -36.26 28.26 13.80
CA LEU A 320 -35.92 27.51 12.60
C LEU A 320 -36.96 27.72 11.50
N LEU A 321 -38.26 27.62 11.81
CA LEU A 321 -39.33 27.87 10.84
C LEU A 321 -39.25 29.29 10.27
N ILE A 322 -39.01 30.28 11.13
CA ILE A 322 -38.80 31.67 10.70
C ILE A 322 -37.57 31.77 9.79
N GLN A 323 -36.46 31.11 10.15
CA GLN A 323 -35.23 31.16 9.36
C GLN A 323 -35.39 30.53 7.97
N LEU A 324 -36.08 29.39 7.87
CA LEU A 324 -36.40 28.75 6.59
C LEU A 324 -37.21 29.69 5.68
N GLN A 325 -38.17 30.41 6.25
CA GLN A 325 -38.99 31.38 5.50
C GLN A 325 -38.21 32.63 5.09
N LEU A 326 -37.32 33.13 5.95
CA LEU A 326 -36.52 34.34 5.68
C LEU A 326 -35.35 34.10 4.73
N GLN A 327 -34.99 32.85 4.47
CA GLN A 327 -33.87 32.47 3.60
C GLN A 327 -34.36 31.60 2.42
N PRO A 328 -35.23 32.14 1.54
CA PRO A 328 -35.72 31.39 0.39
C PRO A 328 -34.57 30.99 -0.55
N PHE A 329 -34.79 29.93 -1.32
CA PHE A 329 -33.84 29.54 -2.36
C PHE A 329 -33.93 30.49 -3.55
N LEU A 330 -32.81 31.09 -3.95
CA LEU A 330 -32.76 32.06 -5.05
C LEU A 330 -32.40 31.39 -6.37
N LEU A 331 -33.37 31.36 -7.30
CA LEU A 331 -33.20 30.82 -8.65
C LEU A 331 -33.26 31.96 -9.68
N ASN A 332 -32.10 32.41 -10.18
CA ASN A 332 -32.04 33.50 -11.19
C ASN A 332 -32.83 34.77 -10.78
N GLY A 333 -32.86 35.09 -9.49
CA GLY A 333 -33.62 36.21 -8.94
C GLY A 333 -35.08 35.91 -8.59
N LEU A 334 -35.57 34.68 -8.83
CA LEU A 334 -36.83 34.19 -8.30
C LEU A 334 -36.64 33.62 -6.89
N GLU A 335 -37.45 34.05 -5.94
CA GLU A 335 -37.52 33.46 -4.60
C GLU A 335 -38.42 32.22 -4.61
N VAL A 336 -37.84 31.07 -4.29
CA VAL A 336 -38.56 29.83 -4.02
C VAL A 336 -38.64 29.67 -2.50
N PRO A 337 -39.84 29.82 -1.89
CA PRO A 337 -39.98 29.76 -0.45
C PRO A 337 -39.69 28.35 0.07
N ILE A 338 -39.10 28.27 1.27
CA ILE A 338 -38.86 27.01 1.95
C ILE A 338 -39.93 26.84 3.02
N SER A 339 -40.71 25.78 2.88
CA SER A 339 -41.72 25.34 3.83
C SER A 339 -41.35 23.95 4.31
N ALA A 340 -41.52 23.69 5.60
CA ALA A 340 -41.24 22.38 6.17
C ALA A 340 -42.29 21.98 7.21
N SER A 341 -42.60 20.69 7.22
CA SER A 341 -43.35 20.04 8.29
C SER A 341 -42.37 19.40 9.25
N ILE A 342 -42.48 19.72 10.54
CA ILE A 342 -41.48 19.31 11.55
C ILE A 342 -42.14 18.48 12.65
N GLY A 343 -41.55 17.34 12.99
CA GLY A 343 -41.98 16.50 14.09
C GLY A 343 -40.89 16.32 15.13
N VAL A 344 -41.25 16.30 16.41
CA VAL A 344 -40.28 16.23 17.51
C VAL A 344 -40.63 15.16 18.51
N SER A 345 -39.62 14.44 19.01
CA SER A 345 -39.75 13.54 20.15
C SER A 345 -38.62 13.77 21.18
N PHE A 346 -38.89 13.46 22.45
CA PHE A 346 -37.98 13.70 23.57
C PHE A 346 -37.62 12.38 24.25
N SER A 347 -36.34 12.13 24.50
CA SER A 347 -35.83 10.89 25.13
C SER A 347 -36.52 10.58 26.47
N MET A 348 -36.78 11.61 27.28
CA MET A 348 -37.35 11.45 28.61
C MET A 348 -38.82 11.02 28.62
N GLN A 349 -39.57 11.34 27.56
CA GLN A 349 -41.01 11.08 27.47
C GLN A 349 -41.34 9.97 26.47
N HIS A 350 -40.58 9.88 25.38
CA HIS A 350 -40.99 9.19 24.17
C HIS A 350 -40.20 7.91 23.89
N GLY A 351 -39.07 7.66 24.54
CA GLY A 351 -38.35 6.41 24.38
C GLY A 351 -36.86 6.52 24.68
N LYS A 352 -36.21 5.37 24.92
CA LYS A 352 -34.77 5.29 25.22
C LYS A 352 -33.93 4.75 24.06
N ASP A 353 -34.58 4.30 22.99
CA ASP A 353 -33.96 3.86 21.76
C ASP A 353 -34.21 4.86 20.63
N VAL A 354 -33.23 4.98 19.73
CA VAL A 354 -33.25 5.97 18.65
C VAL A 354 -34.38 5.68 17.68
N GLU A 355 -34.65 4.40 17.42
CA GLU A 355 -35.72 3.93 16.55
C GLU A 355 -37.09 4.41 17.00
N ALA A 356 -37.42 4.28 18.29
CA ALA A 356 -38.67 4.75 18.86
C ALA A 356 -38.80 6.26 18.81
N LEU A 357 -37.70 6.99 19.08
CA LEU A 357 -37.70 8.45 18.99
C LEU A 357 -37.92 8.93 17.55
N VAL A 358 -37.22 8.36 16.58
CA VAL A 358 -37.42 8.64 15.16
C VAL A 358 -38.86 8.31 14.73
N LEU A 359 -39.39 7.15 15.10
CA LEU A 359 -40.76 6.76 14.76
C LEU A 359 -41.81 7.74 15.33
N LYS A 360 -41.62 8.21 16.57
CA LYS A 360 -42.54 9.16 17.20
C LYS A 360 -42.41 10.56 16.60
N ALA A 361 -41.20 11.00 16.26
CA ALA A 361 -40.99 12.25 15.55
C ALA A 361 -41.63 12.20 14.14
N ASP A 362 -41.54 11.08 13.43
CA ASP A 362 -42.16 10.90 12.10
C ASP A 362 -43.68 11.02 12.17
N ARG A 363 -44.31 10.40 13.19
CA ARG A 363 -45.76 10.54 13.44
C ARG A 363 -46.17 11.98 13.71
N ALA A 364 -45.38 12.70 14.51
CA ALA A 364 -45.61 14.10 14.80
C ALA A 364 -45.51 14.97 13.55
N MET A 365 -44.48 14.74 12.72
CA MET A 365 -44.29 15.42 11.44
C MET A 365 -45.46 15.16 10.48
N TYR A 366 -45.93 13.91 10.38
CA TYR A 366 -47.07 13.55 9.53
C TYR A 366 -48.36 14.26 9.96
N LYS A 367 -48.55 14.48 11.27
CA LYS A 367 -49.68 15.27 11.78
C LYS A 367 -49.63 16.71 11.27
N VAL A 368 -48.46 17.37 11.29
CA VAL A 368 -48.28 18.72 10.72
C VAL A 368 -48.66 18.74 9.24
N LYS A 369 -48.25 17.72 8.46
CA LYS A 369 -48.64 17.61 7.05
C LYS A 369 -50.16 17.57 6.86
N GLY A 370 -50.88 16.92 7.76
CA GLY A 370 -52.35 16.86 7.76
C GLY A 370 -53.03 18.17 8.22
N GLU A 371 -52.36 18.97 9.03
CA GLU A 371 -52.91 20.20 9.64
C GLU A 371 -52.64 21.48 8.82
N GLY A 372 -52.01 21.36 7.65
CA GLY A 372 -51.79 22.49 6.74
C GLY A 372 -50.33 22.79 6.42
N LYS A 373 -49.39 21.95 6.89
CA LYS A 373 -47.95 22.06 6.66
C LYS A 373 -47.31 23.30 7.30
N ASN A 374 -46.02 23.56 7.04
CA ASN A 374 -45.30 24.75 7.52
C ASN A 374 -45.42 25.00 9.03
N GLY A 375 -45.02 24.02 9.83
CA GLY A 375 -45.20 24.06 11.28
C GLY A 375 -44.40 22.97 11.98
N TYR A 376 -44.57 22.89 13.29
CA TYR A 376 -44.01 21.79 14.07
C TYR A 376 -45.05 21.18 14.99
N PHE A 377 -44.87 19.91 15.34
CA PHE A 377 -45.63 19.24 16.37
C PHE A 377 -44.68 18.43 17.26
N VAL A 378 -44.83 18.58 18.57
CA VAL A 378 -44.17 17.71 19.55
C VAL A 378 -45.05 16.49 19.73
N TYR A 379 -44.50 15.29 19.58
CA TYR A 379 -45.23 14.05 19.77
C TYR A 379 -45.92 14.04 21.15
N ASP A 380 -47.18 13.63 21.20
CA ASP A 380 -47.94 13.46 22.43
C ASP A 380 -48.76 12.17 22.28
N GLU A 381 -48.54 11.21 23.17
CA GLU A 381 -49.16 9.88 23.12
C GLU A 381 -50.69 9.96 23.14
N LEU A 382 -51.26 10.92 23.87
CA LEU A 382 -52.71 11.14 23.94
C LEU A 382 -53.29 11.71 22.65
N ALA A 383 -52.50 12.44 21.87
CA ALA A 383 -52.91 13.00 20.60
C ALA A 383 -53.01 11.94 19.47
N PHE A 384 -52.45 10.75 19.69
CA PHE A 384 -52.45 9.63 18.74
C PHE A 384 -53.25 8.40 19.22
N GLU A 385 -53.76 8.39 20.46
CA GLU A 385 -54.74 7.40 20.91
C GLU A 385 -56.08 7.59 20.15
N GLY A 386 -56.32 6.72 19.17
CA GLY A 386 -57.56 6.70 18.37
C GLY A 386 -57.36 6.80 16.86
N VAL A 387 -56.12 6.94 16.38
CA VAL A 387 -55.78 6.92 14.95
C VAL A 387 -55.07 5.60 14.65
N GLU A 388 -55.78 4.64 14.03
CA GLU A 388 -55.12 3.48 13.43
C GLU A 388 -54.13 3.98 12.36
N PRO A 389 -52.90 3.45 12.29
CA PRO A 389 -51.96 3.85 11.25
C PRO A 389 -52.58 3.55 9.88
N SER A 390 -52.73 4.58 9.06
CA SER A 390 -53.13 4.43 7.67
C SER A 390 -52.08 3.58 6.94
N ASN A 391 -52.51 2.42 6.44
CA ASN A 391 -51.72 1.46 5.66
C ASN A 391 -51.26 2.00 4.28
N ASP A 392 -51.17 3.30 4.08
CA ASP A 392 -50.83 3.91 2.78
C ASP A 392 -49.31 3.95 2.50
N LYS A 393 -48.49 3.30 3.34
CA LYS A 393 -47.13 2.88 2.98
C LYS A 393 -47.12 1.38 2.67
N GLU A 394 -47.79 0.97 1.59
CA GLU A 394 -47.42 -0.28 0.91
C GLU A 394 -45.98 -0.14 0.39
N ALA A 395 -45.09 -0.96 0.94
CA ALA A 395 -43.91 -1.53 0.29
C ALA A 395 -42.97 -0.55 -0.46
N GLY A 396 -42.15 0.17 0.31
CA GLY A 396 -40.96 0.86 -0.19
C GLY A 396 -39.75 0.60 0.71
N GLU A 397 -39.13 -0.56 0.51
CA GLU A 397 -37.74 -0.89 0.86
C GLU A 397 -37.27 -0.56 2.30
N LEU A 398 -37.48 -1.54 3.19
CA LEU A 398 -36.43 -1.89 4.16
C LEU A 398 -35.18 -2.29 3.36
N PHE A 399 -34.29 -1.33 3.12
CA PHE A 399 -32.95 -1.65 2.66
C PHE A 399 -32.16 -2.29 3.82
N PRO A 400 -31.54 -3.46 3.60
CA PRO A 400 -30.81 -4.16 4.65
C PRO A 400 -29.54 -3.41 5.06
N LEU A 401 -29.17 -3.66 6.32
CA LEU A 401 -28.05 -3.17 7.13
C LEU A 401 -26.70 -2.94 6.43
#